data_AF-A0A5C7PMQ2-F1
#
_entry.id   AF-A0A5C7PMQ2-F1
#
_cell.length_a   1.000
_cell.length_b   1.000
_cell.length_c   1.000
_cell.angle_alpha   90.00
_cell.angle_beta   90.00
_cell.angle_gamma   90.00
#
_symmetry.space_group_name_H-M   'P 1'
#
loop_
_entity.id
_entity.type
_entity.pdbx_description
1 polymer ?
#
loop_
_entity_poly.entity_id
_entity_poly.type
_entity_poly.pdbx_seq_one_letter_code
_entity_poly.pdbx_strand_id
1 'polypeptide(L)'
;MRLPFLALLSLTLAAPLARATPAEYGEAMFRLATERGCLACHALEPGPKRADGLPPIAPAWVEIARRYRDDPGAHERLTRTVMSGSSAQRHWAGKVSAANMPPNASVVSEREARALVNWILVLVP
;
A
#
# COMPACT_ATOMS: atom_id res chain seq x y z
N MET A 1 59.10 -34.00 -21.89
CA MET A 1 57.81 -34.55 -22.34
C MET A 1 56.74 -34.13 -21.33
N ARG A 2 55.81 -33.27 -21.75
CA ARG A 2 54.46 -32.98 -21.20
C ARG A 2 54.35 -32.35 -19.79
N LEU A 3 54.04 -31.04 -19.75
CA LEU A 3 53.40 -30.38 -18.60
C LEU A 3 51.91 -30.79 -18.54
N PRO A 4 51.34 -31.08 -17.35
CA PRO A 4 49.91 -31.33 -17.22
C PRO A 4 49.15 -30.00 -17.17
N PHE A 5 48.23 -29.84 -18.12
CA PHE A 5 47.25 -28.77 -18.17
C PHE A 5 46.26 -28.96 -17.01
N LEU A 6 46.38 -28.15 -15.94
CA LEU A 6 45.37 -28.02 -14.90
C LEU A 6 44.23 -27.16 -15.43
N ALA A 7 43.17 -27.80 -15.92
CA ALA A 7 41.92 -27.14 -16.27
C ALA A 7 41.16 -26.77 -14.98
N LEU A 8 41.25 -25.50 -14.57
CA LEU A 8 40.41 -24.92 -13.53
C LEU A 8 38.99 -24.74 -14.08
N LEU A 9 38.09 -25.64 -13.68
CA LEU A 9 36.66 -25.55 -13.99
C LEU A 9 36.00 -24.58 -12.98
N SER A 10 35.85 -23.31 -13.37
CA SER A 10 35.15 -22.31 -12.58
C SER A 10 33.64 -22.56 -12.61
N LEU A 11 33.10 -23.14 -11.52
CA LEU A 11 31.67 -23.32 -11.33
C LEU A 11 31.04 -21.98 -10.91
N THR A 12 30.52 -21.21 -11.88
CA THR A 12 29.77 -19.99 -11.58
C THR A 12 28.39 -20.36 -11.03
N LEU A 13 28.22 -20.25 -9.72
CA LEU A 13 26.94 -20.41 -9.03
C LEU A 13 26.04 -19.21 -9.37
N ALA A 14 25.14 -19.37 -10.36
CA ALA A 14 24.14 -18.37 -10.66
C ALA A 14 23.04 -18.43 -9.59
N ALA A 15 23.14 -17.57 -8.56
CA ALA A 15 22.10 -17.44 -7.56
C ALA A 15 20.82 -16.85 -8.21
N PRO A 16 19.64 -17.45 -8.00
CA PRO A 16 18.40 -16.87 -8.49
C PRO A 16 18.12 -15.55 -7.76
N LEU A 17 17.79 -14.50 -8.51
CA LEU A 17 17.25 -13.26 -7.96
C LEU A 17 15.89 -13.56 -7.30
N ALA A 18 15.88 -13.71 -5.99
CA ALA A 18 14.65 -13.86 -5.21
C ALA A 18 13.79 -12.59 -5.41
N ARG A 19 12.56 -12.78 -5.91
CA ARG A 19 11.52 -11.75 -5.95
C ARG A 19 10.57 -11.98 -4.78
N ALA A 20 10.20 -10.91 -4.08
CA ALA A 20 9.20 -10.99 -3.03
C ALA A 20 7.86 -11.52 -3.59
N THR A 21 7.25 -12.45 -2.86
CA THR A 21 5.91 -12.94 -3.14
C THR A 21 4.87 -11.84 -2.89
N PRO A 22 3.67 -11.92 -3.50
CA PRO A 22 2.59 -10.97 -3.19
C PRO A 22 2.24 -10.91 -1.70
N ALA A 23 2.33 -12.03 -0.99
CA ALA A 23 2.09 -12.11 0.44
C ALA A 23 3.15 -11.34 1.25
N GLU A 24 4.45 -11.54 0.95
CA GLU A 24 5.54 -10.81 1.59
C GLU A 24 5.47 -9.30 1.31
N TYR A 25 5.10 -8.93 0.08
CA TYR A 25 4.88 -7.52 -0.27
C TYR A 25 3.69 -6.94 0.51
N GLY A 26 2.59 -7.67 0.61
CA GLY A 26 1.42 -7.25 1.38
C GLY A 26 1.74 -7.05 2.87
N GLU A 27 2.49 -7.96 3.47
CA GLU A 27 2.96 -7.84 4.85
C GLU A 27 3.85 -6.60 5.05
N ALA A 28 4.79 -6.37 4.13
CA ALA A 28 5.65 -5.19 4.17
C ALA A 28 4.85 -3.87 4.08
N MET A 29 3.80 -3.84 3.25
CA MET A 29 2.94 -2.67 3.10
C MET A 29 2.02 -2.47 4.30
N PHE A 30 1.48 -3.54 4.87
CA PHE A 30 0.69 -3.48 6.11
C PHE A 30 1.54 -2.97 7.27
N ARG A 31 2.77 -3.47 7.42
CA ARG A 31 3.74 -2.98 8.41
C ARG A 31 4.06 -1.50 8.20
N LEU A 32 4.39 -1.10 6.97
CA LEU A 32 4.66 0.31 6.64
C LEU A 32 3.46 1.19 7.01
N ALA A 33 2.24 0.80 6.64
CA ALA A 33 1.04 1.56 6.96
C ALA A 33 0.79 1.67 8.48
N THR A 34 1.13 0.62 9.23
CA THR A 34 1.08 0.61 10.69
C THR A 34 2.08 1.61 11.28
N GLU A 35 3.35 1.54 10.87
CA GLU A 35 4.43 2.42 11.34
C GLU A 35 4.19 3.90 10.98
N ARG A 36 3.50 4.16 9.88
CA ARG A 36 3.14 5.50 9.40
C ARG A 36 1.81 6.00 9.98
N GLY A 37 1.15 5.20 10.82
CA GLY A 37 -0.08 5.55 11.54
C GLY A 37 -1.36 5.54 10.69
N CYS A 38 -1.33 5.02 9.46
CA CYS A 38 -2.48 5.01 8.56
C CYS A 38 -3.65 4.18 9.12
N LEU A 39 -3.33 3.12 9.87
CA LEU A 39 -4.31 2.22 10.50
C LEU A 39 -5.03 2.82 11.72
N ALA A 40 -4.67 4.03 12.16
CA ALA A 40 -5.43 4.75 13.19
C ALA A 40 -6.82 5.16 12.69
N CYS A 41 -6.98 5.35 11.37
CA CYS A 41 -8.21 5.81 10.76
C CYS A 41 -8.76 4.83 9.72
N HIS A 42 -7.88 4.11 9.02
CA HIS A 42 -8.25 3.13 8.00
C HIS A 42 -8.21 1.70 8.52
N ALA A 43 -8.97 0.83 7.88
CA ALA A 43 -8.90 -0.61 8.03
C ALA A 43 -8.70 -1.26 6.65
N LEU A 44 -8.22 -2.50 6.64
CA LEU A 44 -8.12 -3.28 5.40
C LEU A 44 -9.53 -3.56 4.85
N GLU A 45 -10.38 -4.12 5.71
CA GLU A 45 -11.75 -4.54 5.42
C GLU A 45 -12.78 -3.63 6.10
N PRO A 46 -14.04 -3.57 5.60
CA PRO A 46 -15.11 -2.84 6.25
C PRO A 46 -15.40 -3.44 7.64
N GLY A 47 -15.56 -2.57 8.63
CA GLY A 47 -15.88 -2.95 10.01
C GLY A 47 -17.27 -2.51 10.43
N PRO A 48 -17.74 -3.00 11.61
CA PRO A 48 -18.94 -2.47 12.23
C PRO A 48 -18.77 -0.98 12.58
N LYS A 49 -19.88 -0.33 12.96
CA LYS A 49 -19.84 1.01 13.55
C LYS A 49 -18.86 1.04 14.73
N ARG A 50 -18.25 2.20 14.92
CA ARG A 50 -17.41 2.47 16.08
C ARG A 50 -18.22 2.30 17.37
N ALA A 51 -17.52 2.15 18.50
CA ALA A 51 -18.14 1.99 19.82
C ALA A 51 -19.06 3.17 20.21
N ASP A 52 -18.80 4.35 19.66
CA ASP A 52 -19.62 5.56 19.80
C ASP A 52 -20.87 5.58 18.89
N GLY A 53 -21.12 4.52 18.12
CA GLY A 53 -22.24 4.40 17.20
C GLY A 53 -22.08 5.14 15.87
N LEU A 54 -20.95 5.82 15.65
CA LEU A 54 -20.65 6.53 14.41
C LEU A 54 -20.10 5.56 13.33
N PRO A 55 -20.21 5.92 12.03
CA PRO A 55 -19.50 5.20 10.97
C PRO A 55 -17.98 5.16 11.19
N PRO A 56 -17.24 4.26 10.51
CA PRO A 56 -15.78 4.24 10.54
C PRO A 56 -15.16 5.62 10.24
N ILE A 57 -13.98 5.90 10.78
CA ILE A 57 -13.31 7.21 10.61
C ILE A 57 -13.02 7.46 9.13
N ALA A 58 -12.46 6.47 8.43
CA ALA A 58 -12.09 6.53 7.03
C ALA A 58 -12.57 5.26 6.30
N PRO A 59 -12.63 5.26 4.96
CA PRO A 59 -13.09 4.09 4.21
C PRO A 59 -12.09 2.94 4.32
N ALA A 60 -12.58 1.71 4.27
CA ALA A 60 -11.71 0.54 4.21
C ALA A 60 -10.92 0.53 2.90
N TRP A 61 -9.70 0.01 2.91
CA TRP A 61 -8.85 0.01 1.71
C TRP A 61 -9.45 -0.83 0.59
N VAL A 62 -10.13 -1.95 0.88
CA VAL A 62 -10.85 -2.69 -0.16
C VAL A 62 -12.00 -1.88 -0.79
N GLU A 63 -12.62 -0.96 -0.06
CA GLU A 63 -13.65 -0.08 -0.64
C GLU A 63 -13.02 0.98 -1.55
N ILE A 64 -11.85 1.51 -1.17
CA ILE A 64 -11.05 2.39 -2.03
C ILE A 64 -10.67 1.63 -3.31
N ALA A 65 -10.13 0.42 -3.17
CA ALA A 65 -9.74 -0.42 -4.30
C ALA A 65 -10.91 -0.67 -5.26
N ARG A 66 -12.09 -1.05 -4.74
CA ARG A 66 -13.31 -1.23 -5.55
C ARG A 66 -13.75 0.04 -6.25
N ARG A 67 -13.69 1.19 -5.57
CA ARG A 67 -14.13 2.47 -6.13
C ARG A 67 -13.26 2.92 -7.30
N TYR A 68 -11.96 2.64 -7.25
CA TYR A 68 -10.96 3.17 -8.18
C TYR A 68 -10.41 2.12 -9.17
N ARG A 69 -10.97 0.91 -9.20
CA ARG A 69 -10.49 -0.22 -10.01
C ARG A 69 -10.28 0.13 -11.49
N ASP A 70 -11.27 0.76 -12.10
CA ASP A 70 -11.28 1.03 -13.55
C ASP A 70 -10.77 2.44 -13.88
N ASP A 71 -10.06 3.07 -12.94
CA ASP A 71 -9.64 4.44 -13.05
C ASP A 71 -8.12 4.55 -13.28
N PRO A 72 -7.67 4.81 -14.53
CA PRO A 72 -6.24 4.84 -14.86
C PRO A 72 -5.48 5.98 -14.17
N GLY A 73 -6.17 7.00 -13.66
CA GLY A 73 -5.52 8.09 -12.91
C GLY A 73 -5.53 7.89 -11.39
N ALA A 74 -6.03 6.76 -10.89
CA ALA A 74 -6.22 6.52 -9.46
C ALA A 74 -4.91 6.59 -8.68
N HIS A 75 -3.84 6.00 -9.21
CA HIS A 75 -2.54 5.96 -8.52
C HIS A 75 -2.01 7.37 -8.21
N GLU A 76 -1.96 8.24 -9.21
CA GLU A 76 -1.51 9.64 -9.05
C GLU A 76 -2.46 10.44 -8.14
N ARG A 77 -3.78 10.32 -8.33
CA ARG A 77 -4.73 11.06 -7.50
C ARG A 77 -4.68 10.64 -6.04
N LEU A 78 -4.67 9.34 -5.76
CA LEU A 78 -4.63 8.83 -4.39
C LEU A 78 -3.29 9.11 -3.74
N THR A 79 -2.17 9.05 -4.48
CA THR A 79 -0.86 9.48 -3.97
C THR A 79 -0.91 10.94 -3.54
N ARG A 80 -1.44 11.83 -4.39
CA ARG A 80 -1.62 13.24 -4.04
C ARG A 80 -2.50 13.40 -2.81
N THR A 81 -3.62 12.68 -2.74
CA THR A 81 -4.51 12.67 -1.57
C THR A 81 -3.77 12.28 -0.29
N VAL A 82 -2.94 11.24 -0.30
CA VAL A 82 -2.12 10.86 0.87
C VAL A 82 -1.18 12.01 1.25
N MET A 83 -0.49 12.61 0.29
CA MET A 83 0.50 13.66 0.58
C MET A 83 -0.12 14.97 1.04
N SER A 84 -1.18 15.44 0.38
CA SER A 84 -1.81 16.75 0.63
C SER A 84 -3.02 16.71 1.56
N GLY A 85 -3.45 15.52 1.96
CA GLY A 85 -4.72 15.32 2.66
C GLY A 85 -5.93 15.40 1.72
N SER A 86 -7.12 15.17 2.28
CA SER A 86 -8.39 15.27 1.55
C SER A 86 -9.51 15.86 2.41
N SER A 87 -10.49 16.45 1.73
CA SER A 87 -11.86 16.59 2.24
C SER A 87 -12.75 15.58 1.50
N ALA A 88 -12.80 14.34 1.99
CA ALA A 88 -13.63 13.23 1.53
C ALA A 88 -15.16 13.49 1.57
N GLN A 89 -15.57 14.71 1.93
CA GLN A 89 -16.95 15.09 2.25
C GLN A 89 -17.96 14.76 1.15
N ARG A 90 -17.56 14.77 -0.13
CA ARG A 90 -18.49 14.49 -1.24
C ARG A 90 -18.53 13.03 -1.71
N HIS A 91 -17.44 12.26 -1.57
CA HIS A 91 -17.33 10.93 -2.18
C HIS A 91 -17.61 9.77 -1.20
N TRP A 92 -17.56 10.05 0.11
CA TRP A 92 -17.78 9.07 1.18
C TRP A 92 -18.87 9.52 2.18
N ALA A 93 -19.71 10.49 1.79
CA ALA A 93 -20.78 11.02 2.62
C ALA A 93 -21.67 9.89 3.19
N GLY A 94 -21.92 9.93 4.51
CA GLY A 94 -22.72 8.94 5.21
C GLY A 94 -22.05 7.56 5.42
N LYS A 95 -20.91 7.29 4.78
CA LYS A 95 -20.15 6.04 4.96
C LYS A 95 -19.05 6.16 6.00
N VAL A 96 -18.52 7.37 6.22
CA VAL A 96 -17.44 7.63 7.16
C VAL A 96 -17.75 8.83 8.06
N SER A 97 -17.22 8.83 9.29
CA SER A 97 -17.47 9.86 10.30
C SER A 97 -16.49 11.03 10.24
N ALA A 98 -15.27 10.81 9.76
CA ALA A 98 -14.28 11.86 9.55
C ALA A 98 -13.94 12.00 8.08
N ALA A 99 -14.51 13.01 7.45
CA ALA A 99 -14.28 13.27 6.03
C ALA A 99 -12.98 14.03 5.75
N ASN A 100 -12.10 14.24 6.73
CA ASN A 100 -10.86 15.00 6.52
C ASN A 100 -9.64 14.15 6.87
N MET A 101 -8.89 13.73 5.85
CA MET A 101 -7.57 13.14 6.04
C MET A 101 -6.53 14.27 6.05
N PRO A 102 -5.71 14.42 7.10
CA PRO A 102 -4.68 15.46 7.14
C PRO A 102 -3.59 15.22 6.07
N PRO A 103 -2.81 16.24 5.69
CA PRO A 103 -1.59 16.04 4.91
C PRO A 103 -0.61 15.14 5.65
N ASN A 104 -0.13 14.08 4.99
CA ASN A 104 0.73 13.08 5.64
C ASN A 104 2.22 13.22 5.29
N ALA A 105 2.62 14.27 4.57
CA ALA A 105 4.01 14.47 4.12
C ALA A 105 5.04 14.53 5.27
N SER A 106 4.62 14.76 6.51
CA SER A 106 5.47 14.74 7.71
C SER A 106 5.75 13.33 8.24
N VAL A 107 4.89 12.35 7.93
CA VAL A 107 4.99 10.98 8.45
C VAL A 107 5.31 9.96 7.38
N VAL A 108 5.04 10.24 6.09
CA VAL A 108 5.29 9.32 4.97
C VAL A 108 5.92 10.07 3.79
N SER A 109 6.93 9.47 3.17
CA SER A 109 7.52 9.99 1.92
C SER A 109 6.62 9.72 0.72
N GLU A 110 6.76 10.51 -0.35
CA GLU A 110 5.98 10.28 -1.57
C GLU A 110 6.24 8.89 -2.17
N ARG A 111 7.47 8.38 -2.08
CA ARG A 111 7.82 7.03 -2.54
C ARG A 111 7.05 5.95 -1.77
N GLU A 112 6.99 6.07 -0.45
CA GLU A 112 6.22 5.16 0.40
C GLU A 112 4.72 5.28 0.14
N ALA A 113 4.20 6.51 -0.02
CA ALA A 113 2.81 6.75 -0.36
C ALA A 113 2.43 6.09 -1.70
N ARG A 114 3.28 6.20 -2.72
CA ARG A 114 3.09 5.53 -4.02
C ARG A 114 3.07 4.02 -3.90
N ALA A 115 3.91 3.44 -3.03
CA ALA A 115 3.94 2.00 -2.78
C ALA A 115 2.66 1.54 -2.07
N LEU A 116 2.24 2.25 -1.02
CA LEU A 116 0.99 1.97 -0.30
C LEU A 116 -0.23 2.08 -1.22
N VAL A 117 -0.32 3.14 -2.02
CA VAL A 117 -1.44 3.34 -2.96
C VAL A 117 -1.48 2.24 -4.01
N ASN A 118 -0.33 1.85 -4.57
CA ASN A 118 -0.26 0.73 -5.51
C ASN A 118 -0.77 -0.56 -4.88
N TRP A 119 -0.33 -0.86 -3.65
CA TRP A 119 -0.81 -2.03 -2.91
C TRP A 119 -2.31 -1.98 -2.64
N ILE A 120 -2.83 -0.84 -2.18
CA ILE A 120 -4.27 -0.65 -1.92
C ILE A 120 -5.10 -0.92 -3.18
N LEU A 121 -4.69 -0.39 -4.32
CA LEU A 121 -5.46 -0.51 -5.58
C LEU A 121 -5.57 -1.96 -6.09
N VAL A 122 -4.69 -2.86 -5.67
CA VAL A 122 -4.70 -4.27 -6.09
C VAL A 122 -5.24 -5.23 -5.02
N LEU A 123 -5.81 -4.71 -3.91
CA LEU A 123 -6.41 -5.54 -2.86
C LEU A 123 -7.65 -6.31 -3.32
N VAL A 124 -8.27 -5.87 -4.41
CA VAL A 124 -9.40 -6.57 -5.03
C VAL A 124 -9.02 -6.95 -6.46
N PRO A 125 -9.43 -8.14 -6.93
CA PRO A 125 -9.22 -8.55 -8.32
C PRO A 125 -9.93 -7.62 -9.31
#